data_AF-A0A5S9WNZ5-F1
#
_entry.id   AF-A0A5S9WNZ5-F1
#
_cell.length_a   1.000
_cell.length_b   1.000
_cell.length_c   1.000
_cell.angle_alpha   90.00
_cell.angle_beta   90.00
_cell.angle_gamma   90.00
#
_symmetry.space_group_name_H-M   'P 1'
#
loop_
_entity.id
_entity.type
_entity.pdbx_description
1 polymer ?
#
loop_
_entity_poly.entity_id
_entity_poly.type
_entity_poly.pdbx_seq_one_letter_code
_entity_poly.pdbx_strand_id
1 'polypeptide(L)'
;MFKDSNGVAMAQKIEAIGGKGGKRWDDGANHDNVAKVYIRGDHEGIQYIKFDYVKDGQSFNGSVHGVSADGFTQTFEIDHLQYEQIVSVEGYYDWKTGVMQALQFKTNLKTSEFIGYQKGTKFSLGVDGKVIVGFHGSAWRSLRSLGAYVKTAPTKSELQGGITGGEYWDDGPNFDGVRKVYVTFTETHIRSMNIDYDQDGQVVTRYHGMKNGETQEFAVDFPNEYMTSVEGTYDHISEGNYLVLTSLTFKTSKGRISQTFGLVIGTKFVLETKGNVISGFHGRDGGSFDAIGVYFSPMISS
;
A
#
# COMPACT_ATOMS: atom_id res chain seq x y z
N MET A 1 -1.54 16.01 -14.19
CA MET A 1 -1.12 15.18 -13.04
C MET A 1 -0.45 16.12 -12.06
N PHE A 2 -0.94 16.22 -10.83
CA PHE A 2 -0.33 17.08 -9.81
C PHE A 2 0.92 16.35 -9.26
N LYS A 3 1.93 17.09 -8.79
CA LYS A 3 3.11 16.56 -8.10
C LYS A 3 2.95 16.89 -6.62
N ASP A 4 3.36 15.99 -5.72
CA ASP A 4 3.78 16.44 -4.39
C ASP A 4 5.22 16.94 -4.46
N SER A 5 5.73 17.47 -3.36
CA SER A 5 7.12 17.96 -3.26
C SER A 5 8.18 16.86 -3.42
N ASN A 6 7.76 15.59 -3.48
CA ASN A 6 8.63 14.42 -3.28
C ASN A 6 8.67 13.48 -4.50
N GLY A 7 8.01 13.82 -5.62
CA GLY A 7 8.13 13.07 -6.89
C GLY A 7 7.40 11.72 -6.94
N VAL A 8 6.56 11.40 -5.95
CA VAL A 8 5.78 10.15 -5.89
C VAL A 8 4.45 10.31 -6.65
N ALA A 9 3.93 9.19 -7.17
CA ALA A 9 2.67 9.12 -7.93
C ALA A 9 1.46 9.67 -7.17
N MET A 10 1.14 10.95 -7.40
CA MET A 10 -0.11 11.55 -6.94
C MET A 10 -1.32 10.79 -7.46
N ALA A 11 -2.31 10.63 -6.58
CA ALA A 11 -3.55 9.96 -6.93
C ALA A 11 -4.25 10.66 -8.09
N GLN A 12 -4.67 9.88 -9.09
CA GLN A 12 -5.50 10.32 -10.19
C GLN A 12 -6.95 10.41 -9.72
N LYS A 13 -7.57 11.59 -9.87
CA LYS A 13 -9.02 11.72 -9.73
C LYS A 13 -9.71 11.13 -10.95
N ILE A 14 -10.58 10.14 -10.75
CA ILE A 14 -11.48 9.63 -11.80
C ILE A 14 -12.87 10.24 -11.62
N GLU A 15 -13.50 10.58 -12.74
CA GLU A 15 -14.80 11.27 -12.75
C GLU A 15 -15.88 10.48 -12.03
N ALA A 16 -16.80 11.20 -11.38
CA ALA A 16 -17.89 10.58 -10.67
C ALA A 16 -18.93 10.02 -11.66
N ILE A 17 -19.36 8.79 -11.43
CA ILE A 17 -20.41 8.13 -12.20
C ILE A 17 -21.72 8.22 -11.43
N GLY A 18 -22.85 8.37 -12.13
CA GLY A 18 -24.19 8.37 -11.56
C GLY A 18 -25.06 9.52 -12.04
N GLY A 19 -26.01 9.90 -11.18
CA GLY A 19 -26.96 10.97 -11.41
C GLY A 19 -26.39 12.38 -11.28
N LYS A 20 -27.12 13.35 -11.84
CA LYS A 20 -26.87 14.79 -11.63
C LYS A 20 -27.61 15.28 -10.37
N GLY A 21 -27.08 16.33 -9.75
CA GLY A 21 -27.70 17.02 -8.61
C GLY A 21 -27.12 16.64 -7.25
N GLY A 22 -27.67 17.22 -6.19
CA GLY A 22 -27.13 17.10 -4.83
C GLY A 22 -25.91 17.97 -4.56
N LYS A 23 -25.53 18.04 -3.29
CA LYS A 23 -24.34 18.76 -2.84
C LYS A 23 -23.12 17.90 -3.14
N ARG A 24 -22.10 18.51 -3.78
CA ARG A 24 -20.82 17.84 -4.01
C ARG A 24 -20.06 17.64 -2.71
N TRP A 25 -19.33 16.55 -2.61
CA TRP A 25 -18.46 16.21 -1.51
C TRP A 25 -17.18 15.57 -2.06
N ASP A 26 -16.10 15.66 -1.29
CA ASP A 26 -14.77 15.24 -1.70
C ASP A 26 -13.96 14.94 -0.43
N ASP A 27 -13.66 13.67 -0.19
CA ASP A 27 -12.83 13.28 0.96
C ASP A 27 -11.33 13.48 0.66
N GLY A 28 -10.97 13.81 -0.58
CA GLY A 28 -9.59 13.94 -1.02
C GLY A 28 -8.91 12.58 -1.21
N ALA A 29 -7.59 12.64 -1.42
CA ALA A 29 -6.76 11.49 -1.76
C ALA A 29 -5.58 11.26 -0.80
N ASN A 30 -5.46 12.09 0.25
CA ASN A 30 -4.34 12.04 1.18
C ASN A 30 -4.58 10.98 2.26
N HIS A 31 -4.77 9.73 1.83
CA HIS A 31 -4.98 8.58 2.68
C HIS A 31 -4.13 7.41 2.18
N ASP A 32 -3.69 6.56 3.09
CA ASP A 32 -2.92 5.38 2.75
C ASP A 32 -3.85 4.30 2.20
N ASN A 33 -5.04 4.17 2.82
CA ASN A 33 -6.04 3.17 2.50
C ASN A 33 -7.45 3.55 3.00
N VAL A 34 -8.45 2.79 2.58
CA VAL A 34 -9.81 2.82 3.14
C VAL A 34 -9.90 1.71 4.19
N ALA A 35 -10.30 2.03 5.41
CA ALA A 35 -10.44 1.06 6.50
C ALA A 35 -11.81 0.37 6.48
N LYS A 36 -12.87 1.15 6.26
CA LYS A 36 -14.25 0.66 6.37
C LYS A 36 -15.21 1.47 5.53
N VAL A 37 -16.15 0.79 4.89
CA VAL A 37 -17.24 1.40 4.14
C VAL A 37 -18.54 1.21 4.90
N TYR A 38 -19.37 2.26 4.95
CA TYR A 38 -20.70 2.23 5.52
C TYR A 38 -21.69 2.67 4.45
N ILE A 39 -22.72 1.86 4.20
CA ILE A 39 -23.74 2.13 3.20
C ILE A 39 -25.09 1.93 3.85
N ARG A 40 -25.94 2.96 3.76
CA ARG A 40 -27.32 2.88 4.20
C ARG A 40 -28.26 2.96 3.01
N GLY A 41 -29.16 1.98 2.93
CA GLY A 41 -30.24 1.97 1.97
C GLY A 41 -31.59 2.31 2.60
N ASP A 42 -32.49 2.85 1.77
CA ASP A 42 -33.93 2.91 2.00
C ASP A 42 -34.66 2.40 0.74
N HIS A 43 -35.98 2.56 0.69
CA HIS A 43 -36.81 2.09 -0.43
C HIS A 43 -36.56 2.83 -1.75
N GLU A 44 -35.96 4.03 -1.72
CA GLU A 44 -35.61 4.82 -2.91
C GLU A 44 -34.21 4.48 -3.45
N GLY A 45 -33.32 3.95 -2.60
CA GLY A 45 -31.98 3.52 -2.98
C GLY A 45 -30.97 3.74 -1.84
N ILE A 46 -29.74 4.11 -2.17
CA ILE A 46 -28.69 4.41 -1.21
C ILE A 46 -28.87 5.82 -0.67
N GLN A 47 -29.15 5.91 0.63
CA GLN A 47 -29.40 7.15 1.35
C GLN A 47 -28.11 7.91 1.67
N TYR A 48 -27.11 7.20 2.22
CA TYR A 48 -25.79 7.75 2.45
C TYR A 48 -24.68 6.72 2.26
N ILE A 49 -23.48 7.24 2.04
CA ILE A 49 -22.23 6.50 2.14
C ILE A 49 -21.25 7.22 3.08
N LYS A 50 -20.44 6.47 3.82
CA LYS A 50 -19.34 6.96 4.65
C LYS A 50 -18.15 6.03 4.48
N PHE A 51 -16.96 6.60 4.54
CA PHE A 51 -15.70 5.89 4.53
C PHE A 51 -14.91 6.24 5.78
N ASP A 52 -14.37 5.25 6.46
CA ASP A 52 -13.26 5.45 7.39
C ASP A 52 -11.97 5.17 6.64
N TYR A 53 -10.94 5.96 6.90
CA TYR A 53 -9.67 5.90 6.18
C TYR A 53 -8.53 5.56 7.14
N VAL A 54 -7.43 5.07 6.58
CA VAL A 54 -6.15 4.89 7.28
C VAL A 54 -5.19 5.96 6.78
N LYS A 55 -4.52 6.64 7.71
CA LYS A 55 -3.38 7.50 7.45
C LYS A 55 -2.38 7.32 8.57
N ASP A 56 -1.11 7.13 8.23
CA ASP A 56 -0.03 6.89 9.19
C ASP A 56 -0.24 5.66 10.08
N GLY A 57 -0.90 4.64 9.54
CA GLY A 57 -1.28 3.44 10.29
C GLY A 57 -2.40 3.67 11.32
N GLN A 58 -3.01 4.86 11.36
CA GLN A 58 -4.13 5.18 12.23
C GLN A 58 -5.43 5.29 11.44
N SER A 59 -6.47 4.60 11.90
CA SER A 59 -7.81 4.71 11.33
C SER A 59 -8.54 5.93 11.88
N PHE A 60 -9.23 6.67 11.02
CA PHE A 60 -10.08 7.79 11.43
C PHE A 60 -11.43 7.78 10.71
N ASN A 61 -12.41 8.38 11.36
CA ASN A 61 -13.78 8.45 10.86
C ASN A 61 -13.92 9.50 9.77
N GLY A 62 -14.46 9.12 8.61
CA GLY A 62 -14.84 10.09 7.59
C GLY A 62 -16.23 10.67 7.78
N SER A 63 -16.62 11.53 6.85
CA SER A 63 -17.93 12.20 6.86
C SER A 63 -19.04 11.33 6.27
N VAL A 64 -20.27 11.57 6.72
CA VAL A 64 -21.47 10.99 6.11
C VAL A 64 -21.86 11.81 4.88
N HIS A 65 -21.97 11.15 3.73
CA HIS A 65 -22.37 11.75 2.46
C HIS A 65 -23.78 11.34 2.08
N GLY A 66 -24.74 12.17 2.42
CA GLY A 66 -26.18 11.89 2.29
C GLY A 66 -26.93 12.33 3.54
N VAL A 67 -28.05 11.68 3.83
CA VAL A 67 -28.79 11.88 5.09
C VAL A 67 -28.76 10.58 5.88
N SER A 68 -28.67 10.67 7.20
CA SER A 68 -28.89 9.53 8.10
C SER A 68 -30.28 9.65 8.71
N ALA A 69 -31.30 9.06 8.06
CA ALA A 69 -32.68 8.93 8.59
C ALA A 69 -32.93 7.49 9.08
N ASP A 70 -34.17 6.99 9.09
CA ASP A 70 -34.45 5.57 9.41
C ASP A 70 -33.99 4.61 8.29
N GLY A 71 -33.68 3.36 8.63
CA GLY A 71 -33.10 2.37 7.70
C GLY A 71 -32.00 1.50 8.34
N PHE A 72 -31.35 0.64 7.55
CA PHE A 72 -30.28 -0.25 8.02
C PHE A 72 -28.95 0.09 7.35
N THR A 73 -27.90 0.21 8.15
CA THR A 73 -26.53 0.43 7.64
C THR A 73 -25.82 -0.91 7.55
N GLN A 74 -25.30 -1.22 6.37
CA GLN A 74 -24.37 -2.33 6.18
C GLN A 74 -22.95 -1.79 6.11
N THR A 75 -22.00 -2.60 6.57
CA THR A 75 -20.58 -2.22 6.58
C THR A 75 -19.73 -3.25 5.89
N PHE A 76 -18.64 -2.79 5.29
CA PHE A 76 -17.61 -3.63 4.70
C PHE A 76 -16.25 -3.22 5.24
N GLU A 77 -15.54 -4.15 5.88
CA GLU A 77 -14.23 -3.91 6.52
C GLU A 77 -13.10 -4.37 5.61
N ILE A 78 -12.06 -3.55 5.52
CA ILE A 78 -10.86 -3.77 4.72
C ILE A 78 -9.70 -4.02 5.68
N ASP A 79 -9.07 -5.19 5.56
CA ASP A 79 -7.95 -5.59 6.40
C ASP A 79 -6.64 -4.96 5.90
N HIS A 80 -6.38 -3.74 6.35
CA HIS A 80 -5.15 -3.03 6.02
C HIS A 80 -3.88 -3.70 6.55
N LEU A 81 -3.97 -4.59 7.56
CA LEU A 81 -2.83 -5.35 8.08
C LEU A 81 -2.38 -6.44 7.09
N GLN A 82 -3.29 -6.93 6.24
CA GLN A 82 -2.99 -7.83 5.14
C GLN A 82 -2.79 -7.10 3.80
N TYR A 83 -2.62 -5.77 3.84
CA TYR A 83 -2.53 -4.93 2.64
C TYR A 83 -3.76 -5.10 1.72
N GLU A 84 -4.93 -5.36 2.32
CA GLU A 84 -6.18 -5.35 1.58
C GLU A 84 -6.48 -3.92 1.13
N GLN A 85 -6.73 -3.72 -0.16
CA GLN A 85 -6.98 -2.42 -0.78
C GLN A 85 -8.15 -2.53 -1.75
N ILE A 86 -9.01 -1.51 -1.78
CA ILE A 86 -10.12 -1.45 -2.73
C ILE A 86 -9.55 -1.23 -4.14
N VAL A 87 -9.90 -2.10 -5.08
CA VAL A 87 -9.44 -2.02 -6.49
C VAL A 87 -10.53 -1.51 -7.41
N SER A 88 -11.80 -1.81 -7.10
CA SER A 88 -12.93 -1.30 -7.87
C SER A 88 -14.24 -1.31 -7.07
N VAL A 89 -15.21 -0.56 -7.57
CA VAL A 89 -16.58 -0.54 -7.09
C VAL A 89 -17.50 -0.83 -8.27
N GLU A 90 -18.34 -1.85 -8.14
CA GLU A 90 -19.45 -2.11 -9.06
C GLU A 90 -20.72 -1.53 -8.47
N GLY A 91 -21.64 -1.04 -9.31
CA GLY A 91 -22.88 -0.51 -8.79
C GLY A 91 -23.99 -0.35 -9.81
N TYR A 92 -25.13 0.10 -9.31
CA TYR A 92 -26.31 0.42 -10.10
C TYR A 92 -26.86 1.77 -9.68
N TYR A 93 -27.39 2.54 -10.62
CA TYR A 93 -28.13 3.78 -10.33
C TYR A 93 -29.40 3.86 -11.19
N ASP A 94 -30.43 4.52 -10.69
CA ASP A 94 -31.63 4.77 -11.46
C ASP A 94 -31.36 5.89 -12.47
N TRP A 95 -31.55 5.63 -13.77
CA TRP A 95 -31.20 6.60 -14.81
C TRP A 95 -32.11 7.83 -14.86
N LYS A 96 -33.36 7.74 -14.36
CA LYS A 96 -34.33 8.83 -14.39
C LYS A 96 -34.11 9.81 -13.25
N THR A 97 -33.95 9.26 -12.05
CA THR A 97 -33.80 10.02 -10.82
C THR A 97 -32.32 10.31 -10.51
N GLY A 98 -31.41 9.45 -10.96
CA GLY A 98 -29.99 9.54 -10.65
C GLY A 98 -29.62 9.02 -9.25
N VAL A 99 -30.53 8.36 -8.53
CA VAL A 99 -30.24 7.79 -7.19
C VAL A 99 -29.46 6.49 -7.33
N MET A 100 -28.35 6.37 -6.61
CA MET A 100 -27.60 5.12 -6.48
C MET A 100 -28.48 4.04 -5.86
N GLN A 101 -28.49 2.85 -6.45
CA GLN A 101 -29.38 1.76 -6.07
C GLN A 101 -28.64 0.64 -5.33
N ALA A 102 -27.45 0.25 -5.81
CA ALA A 102 -26.61 -0.73 -5.15
C ALA A 102 -25.13 -0.46 -5.39
N LEU A 103 -24.30 -0.89 -4.44
CA LEU A 103 -22.84 -0.87 -4.53
C LEU A 103 -22.26 -2.20 -4.05
N GLN A 104 -21.19 -2.63 -4.71
CA GLN A 104 -20.35 -3.77 -4.34
C GLN A 104 -18.90 -3.32 -4.42
N PHE A 105 -18.14 -3.58 -3.36
CA PHE A 105 -16.73 -3.22 -3.26
C PHE A 105 -15.87 -4.45 -3.51
N LYS A 106 -14.91 -4.32 -4.43
CA LYS A 106 -13.92 -5.35 -4.70
C LYS A 106 -12.57 -4.88 -4.19
N THR A 107 -11.90 -5.76 -3.45
CA THR A 107 -10.52 -5.57 -3.01
C THR A 107 -9.60 -6.53 -3.78
N ASN A 108 -8.29 -6.37 -3.58
CA ASN A 108 -7.29 -7.33 -4.04
C ASN A 108 -7.42 -8.71 -3.37
N LEU A 109 -8.15 -8.84 -2.24
CA LEU A 109 -8.31 -10.11 -1.51
C LEU A 109 -9.71 -10.71 -1.58
N LYS A 110 -10.76 -9.89 -1.61
CA LYS A 110 -12.15 -10.36 -1.56
C LYS A 110 -13.12 -9.41 -2.28
N THR A 111 -14.38 -9.79 -2.33
CA THR A 111 -15.47 -8.95 -2.86
C THR A 111 -16.61 -8.94 -1.87
N SER A 112 -17.19 -7.77 -1.60
CA SER A 112 -18.37 -7.65 -0.74
C SER A 112 -19.61 -8.22 -1.43
N GLU A 113 -20.67 -8.48 -0.67
CA GLU A 113 -22.01 -8.60 -1.25
C GLU A 113 -22.47 -7.25 -1.84
N PHE A 114 -23.46 -7.27 -2.72
CA PHE A 114 -24.15 -6.06 -3.14
C PHE A 114 -24.98 -5.50 -1.99
N ILE A 115 -24.76 -4.24 -1.64
CA ILE A 115 -25.58 -3.51 -0.68
C ILE A 115 -26.55 -2.63 -1.46
N GLY A 116 -27.85 -2.95 -1.38
CA GLY A 116 -28.94 -2.22 -2.04
C GLY A 116 -29.68 -3.05 -3.09
N TYR A 117 -30.29 -2.38 -4.08
CA TYR A 117 -31.06 -3.01 -5.15
C TYR A 117 -30.29 -3.02 -6.48
N GLN A 118 -30.06 -4.21 -7.05
CA GLN A 118 -29.41 -4.35 -8.35
C GLN A 118 -30.38 -4.02 -9.51
N LYS A 119 -30.86 -2.76 -9.55
CA LYS A 119 -31.82 -2.26 -10.54
C LYS A 119 -31.34 -0.94 -11.15
N GLY A 120 -31.69 -0.71 -12.41
CA GLY A 120 -31.30 0.49 -13.15
C GLY A 120 -30.04 0.27 -13.99
N THR A 121 -29.28 1.34 -14.20
CA THR A 121 -28.07 1.35 -15.02
C THR A 121 -26.87 0.86 -14.21
N LYS A 122 -26.23 -0.21 -14.69
CA LYS A 122 -24.99 -0.72 -14.09
C LYS A 122 -23.80 0.18 -14.41
N PHE A 123 -22.86 0.30 -13.48
CA PHE A 123 -21.57 0.96 -13.70
C PHE A 123 -20.43 0.24 -12.96
N SER A 124 -19.21 0.55 -13.40
CA SER A 124 -17.96 0.14 -12.75
C SER A 124 -17.09 1.38 -12.53
N LEU A 125 -16.48 1.47 -11.36
CA LEU A 125 -15.59 2.55 -10.95
C LEU A 125 -14.26 1.93 -10.48
N GLY A 126 -13.19 2.22 -11.20
CA GLY A 126 -11.86 1.67 -10.95
C GLY A 126 -10.99 1.82 -12.19
N VAL A 127 -9.70 1.53 -12.05
CA VAL A 127 -8.75 1.52 -13.16
C VAL A 127 -7.85 0.31 -12.98
N ASP A 128 -7.70 -0.52 -14.02
CA ASP A 128 -6.86 -1.70 -13.98
C ASP A 128 -5.43 -1.36 -13.54
N GLY A 129 -4.89 -2.15 -12.61
CA GLY A 129 -3.56 -1.93 -12.02
C GLY A 129 -3.49 -0.81 -10.97
N LYS A 130 -4.63 -0.20 -10.59
CA LYS A 130 -4.69 0.85 -9.56
C LYS A 130 -5.58 0.46 -8.39
N VAL A 131 -5.34 1.11 -7.26
CA VAL A 131 -6.12 1.00 -6.02
C VAL A 131 -6.78 2.32 -5.71
N ILE A 132 -7.97 2.27 -5.11
CA ILE A 132 -8.74 3.42 -4.67
C ILE A 132 -8.27 3.84 -3.27
N VAL A 133 -7.90 5.11 -3.12
CA VAL A 133 -7.40 5.72 -1.87
C VAL A 133 -8.30 6.83 -1.33
N GLY A 134 -9.37 7.17 -2.05
CA GLY A 134 -10.25 8.25 -1.67
C GLY A 134 -11.49 8.28 -2.54
N PHE A 135 -12.53 8.95 -2.06
CA PHE A 135 -13.78 9.08 -2.77
C PHE A 135 -14.23 10.53 -2.85
N HIS A 136 -14.99 10.83 -3.90
CA HIS A 136 -15.71 12.09 -4.06
C HIS A 136 -17.05 11.79 -4.73
N GLY A 137 -17.96 12.76 -4.75
CA GLY A 137 -19.25 12.55 -5.39
C GLY A 137 -20.25 13.65 -5.10
N SER A 138 -21.52 13.26 -5.16
CA SER A 138 -22.61 14.15 -4.82
C SER A 138 -23.73 13.41 -4.11
N ALA A 139 -24.32 14.07 -3.11
CA ALA A 139 -25.43 13.51 -2.34
C ALA A 139 -26.38 14.63 -1.87
N TRP A 140 -27.63 14.26 -1.66
CA TRP A 140 -28.59 15.07 -0.90
C TRP A 140 -29.32 14.16 0.06
N ARG A 141 -30.62 13.89 -0.16
CA ARG A 141 -31.35 12.87 0.61
C ARG A 141 -30.89 11.45 0.29
N SER A 142 -30.32 11.27 -0.90
CA SER A 142 -29.77 10.02 -1.40
C SER A 142 -28.45 10.29 -2.10
N LEU A 143 -27.60 9.27 -2.18
CA LEU A 143 -26.36 9.30 -2.95
C LEU A 143 -26.68 9.39 -4.45
N ARG A 144 -26.09 10.38 -5.14
CA ARG A 144 -26.34 10.65 -6.55
C ARG A 144 -25.21 10.18 -7.44
N SER A 145 -23.98 10.47 -7.06
CA SER A 145 -22.79 10.08 -7.83
C SER A 145 -21.66 9.64 -6.93
N LEU A 146 -20.80 8.77 -7.45
CA LEU A 146 -19.60 8.29 -6.79
C LEU A 146 -18.43 8.33 -7.78
N GLY A 147 -17.36 9.00 -7.38
CA GLY A 147 -16.07 9.01 -8.04
C GLY A 147 -14.98 8.63 -7.03
N ALA A 148 -13.77 8.42 -7.53
CA ALA A 148 -12.66 7.96 -6.72
C ALA A 148 -11.36 8.67 -7.04
N TYR A 149 -10.41 8.55 -6.12
CA TYR A 149 -9.01 8.82 -6.34
C TYR A 149 -8.27 7.49 -6.39
N VAL A 150 -7.48 7.29 -7.44
CA VAL A 150 -6.75 6.04 -7.68
C VAL A 150 -5.25 6.27 -7.77
N LYS A 151 -4.45 5.40 -7.15
CA LYS A 151 -2.99 5.36 -7.31
C LYS A 151 -2.56 3.99 -7.80
N THR A 152 -1.39 3.90 -8.44
CA THR A 152 -0.86 2.60 -8.84
C THR A 152 -0.54 1.78 -7.59
N ALA A 153 -0.91 0.50 -7.59
CA ALA A 153 -0.67 -0.37 -6.45
C ALA A 153 0.83 -0.68 -6.30
N PRO A 154 1.37 -0.70 -5.07
CA PRO A 154 2.69 -1.26 -4.83
C PRO A 154 2.72 -2.74 -5.21
N THR A 155 3.83 -3.21 -5.78
CA THR A 155 4.05 -4.62 -6.12
C THR A 155 4.96 -5.26 -5.07
N LYS A 156 4.51 -6.33 -4.44
CA LYS A 156 5.33 -7.12 -3.50
C LYS A 156 6.22 -8.09 -4.27
N SER A 157 7.50 -8.17 -3.96
CA SER A 157 8.41 -9.16 -4.54
C SER A 157 8.27 -10.52 -3.85
N GLU A 158 8.77 -11.57 -4.52
CA GLU A 158 9.05 -12.84 -3.84
C GLU A 158 10.19 -12.67 -2.82
N LEU A 159 10.22 -13.53 -1.80
CA LEU A 159 11.34 -13.61 -0.87
C LEU A 159 12.57 -14.24 -1.55
N GLN A 160 13.75 -13.70 -1.24
CA GLN A 160 15.05 -14.25 -1.60
C GLN A 160 15.77 -14.70 -0.32
N GLY A 161 16.29 -15.93 -0.30
CA GLY A 161 16.95 -16.54 0.87
C GLY A 161 16.21 -17.75 1.45
N GLY A 162 16.37 -17.98 2.76
CA GLY A 162 15.76 -19.07 3.51
C GLY A 162 14.26 -18.88 3.77
N ILE A 163 13.42 -19.59 3.02
CA ILE A 163 11.95 -19.45 3.15
C ILE A 163 11.32 -20.33 4.25
N THR A 164 12.09 -21.23 4.84
CA THR A 164 11.61 -22.16 5.89
C THR A 164 12.10 -21.81 7.30
N GLY A 165 13.11 -20.94 7.42
CA GLY A 165 13.67 -20.48 8.69
C GLY A 165 13.10 -19.14 9.14
N GLY A 166 13.38 -18.74 10.37
CA GLY A 166 12.95 -17.46 10.96
C GLY A 166 11.43 -17.29 11.10
N GLU A 167 11.02 -16.22 11.75
CA GLU A 167 9.66 -15.70 11.78
C GLU A 167 9.45 -14.70 10.64
N TYR A 168 8.23 -14.62 10.12
CA TYR A 168 7.90 -13.68 9.05
C TYR A 168 7.68 -12.28 9.59
N TRP A 169 8.19 -11.28 8.87
CA TRP A 169 7.90 -9.87 9.11
C TRP A 169 7.63 -9.13 7.81
N ASP A 170 6.85 -8.06 7.92
CA ASP A 170 6.43 -7.24 6.80
C ASP A 170 6.23 -5.79 7.27
N ASP A 171 7.07 -4.88 6.77
CA ASP A 171 6.92 -3.45 7.09
C ASP A 171 5.82 -2.80 6.24
N GLY A 172 5.44 -3.42 5.12
CA GLY A 172 4.45 -2.91 4.18
C GLY A 172 4.96 -1.82 3.23
N PRO A 173 4.13 -1.42 2.26
CA PRO A 173 4.53 -0.47 1.21
C PRO A 173 4.18 0.99 1.51
N ASN A 174 3.61 1.30 2.69
CA ASN A 174 2.95 2.59 2.95
C ASN A 174 3.91 3.70 3.41
N PHE A 175 5.21 3.55 3.17
CA PHE A 175 6.20 4.61 3.44
C PHE A 175 6.46 5.42 2.17
N ASP A 176 6.80 6.69 2.35
CA ASP A 176 7.11 7.59 1.25
C ASP A 176 8.47 7.25 0.61
N GLY A 177 9.38 6.68 1.40
CA GLY A 177 10.65 6.17 0.91
C GLY A 177 11.58 5.70 2.02
N VAL A 178 12.78 5.26 1.62
CA VAL A 178 13.85 4.82 2.53
C VAL A 178 14.84 5.96 2.70
N ARG A 179 15.09 6.38 3.94
CA ARG A 179 16.09 7.41 4.29
C ARG A 179 17.44 6.79 4.65
N LYS A 180 17.45 5.64 5.29
CA LYS A 180 18.69 4.97 5.69
C LYS A 180 18.46 3.49 5.96
N VAL A 181 19.47 2.69 5.67
CA VAL A 181 19.55 1.30 6.13
C VAL A 181 20.76 1.13 7.03
N TYR A 182 20.62 0.30 8.07
CA TYR A 182 21.71 -0.17 8.90
C TYR A 182 21.71 -1.69 8.84
N VAL A 183 22.83 -2.28 8.45
CA VAL A 183 22.96 -3.72 8.32
C VAL A 183 24.00 -4.19 9.33
N THR A 184 23.61 -5.15 10.17
CA THR A 184 24.53 -5.85 11.05
C THR A 184 24.90 -7.17 10.43
N PHE A 185 26.19 -7.49 10.38
CA PHE A 185 26.69 -8.73 9.79
C PHE A 185 27.89 -9.26 10.57
N THR A 186 28.20 -10.54 10.36
CA THR A 186 29.45 -11.17 10.80
C THR A 186 30.31 -11.50 9.57
N GLU A 187 31.44 -12.16 9.79
CA GLU A 187 32.29 -12.67 8.71
C GLU A 187 31.57 -13.66 7.79
N THR A 188 30.43 -14.22 8.19
CA THR A 188 29.75 -15.28 7.43
C THR A 188 28.37 -14.90 6.92
N HIS A 189 27.59 -14.07 7.63
CA HIS A 189 26.21 -13.79 7.23
C HIS A 189 25.62 -12.50 7.82
N ILE A 190 24.48 -12.09 7.27
CA ILE A 190 23.67 -10.97 7.75
C ILE A 190 22.92 -11.38 9.03
N ARG A 191 22.97 -10.51 10.02
CA ARG A 191 22.41 -10.71 11.37
C ARG A 191 21.12 -9.93 11.60
N SER A 192 21.08 -8.70 11.12
CA SER A 192 19.92 -7.82 11.22
C SER A 192 19.95 -6.71 10.17
N MET A 193 18.76 -6.14 9.93
CA MET A 193 18.59 -4.92 9.17
C MET A 193 17.64 -3.97 9.93
N ASN A 194 18.08 -2.73 10.09
CA ASN A 194 17.23 -1.63 10.48
C ASN A 194 16.96 -0.74 9.27
N ILE A 195 15.74 -0.22 9.18
CA ILE A 195 15.38 0.72 8.13
C ILE A 195 14.77 1.96 8.77
N ASP A 196 15.30 3.13 8.41
CA ASP A 196 14.66 4.42 8.66
C ASP A 196 13.85 4.77 7.40
N TYR A 197 12.53 4.72 7.52
CA TYR A 197 11.61 5.14 6.48
C TYR A 197 11.22 6.61 6.66
N ASP A 198 10.85 7.26 5.55
CA ASP A 198 10.10 8.51 5.54
C ASP A 198 8.60 8.22 5.59
N GLN A 199 7.89 8.91 6.46
CA GLN A 199 6.43 8.91 6.52
C GLN A 199 5.96 10.32 6.83
N ASP A 200 5.41 11.00 5.82
CA ASP A 200 5.00 12.41 5.85
C ASP A 200 6.10 13.34 6.38
N GLY A 201 7.36 13.10 5.98
CA GLY A 201 8.53 13.87 6.38
C GLY A 201 9.10 13.50 7.75
N GLN A 202 8.46 12.61 8.50
CA GLN A 202 8.97 12.06 9.77
C GLN A 202 9.74 10.77 9.54
N VAL A 203 10.65 10.45 10.48
CA VAL A 203 11.42 9.20 10.44
C VAL A 203 10.68 8.13 11.24
N VAL A 204 10.40 7.00 10.59
CA VAL A 204 9.81 5.81 11.22
C VAL A 204 10.80 4.66 11.09
N THR A 205 11.32 4.17 12.22
CA THR A 205 12.31 3.08 12.21
C THR A 205 11.66 1.70 12.38
N ARG A 206 12.15 0.72 11.63
CA ARG A 206 11.83 -0.71 11.77
C ARG A 206 13.10 -1.52 12.03
N TYR A 207 12.95 -2.62 12.76
CA TYR A 207 14.06 -3.41 13.30
C TYR A 207 13.77 -4.89 13.09
N HIS A 208 14.67 -5.59 12.40
CA HIS A 208 14.53 -7.01 12.10
C HIS A 208 15.87 -7.72 12.29
N GLY A 209 15.88 -8.87 12.95
CA GLY A 209 17.05 -9.67 13.28
C GLY A 209 17.72 -9.31 14.61
N MET A 210 18.88 -9.91 14.85
CA MET A 210 19.67 -9.68 16.07
C MET A 210 20.88 -8.77 15.81
N LYS A 211 21.13 -7.82 16.70
CA LYS A 211 22.27 -6.88 16.61
C LYS A 211 23.53 -7.43 17.30
N ASN A 212 24.01 -8.56 16.82
CA ASN A 212 25.25 -9.19 17.29
C ASN A 212 26.24 -9.36 16.13
N GLY A 213 27.03 -8.32 15.86
CA GLY A 213 28.01 -8.27 14.78
C GLY A 213 28.49 -6.85 14.54
N GLU A 214 29.16 -6.62 13.41
CA GLU A 214 29.52 -5.30 12.93
C GLU A 214 28.28 -4.65 12.29
N THR A 215 27.95 -3.42 12.70
CA THR A 215 26.87 -2.64 12.07
C THR A 215 27.46 -1.52 11.24
N GLN A 216 27.03 -1.44 9.99
CA GLN A 216 27.33 -0.33 9.10
C GLN A 216 26.05 0.28 8.53
N GLU A 217 26.12 1.52 8.07
CA GLU A 217 24.96 2.25 7.53
C GLU A 217 25.16 2.70 6.08
N PHE A 218 24.04 2.92 5.40
CA PHE A 218 23.99 3.59 4.11
C PHE A 218 22.80 4.55 4.08
N ALA A 219 23.11 5.85 4.07
CA ALA A 219 22.12 6.93 3.99
C ALA A 219 21.70 7.19 2.55
N VAL A 220 20.41 7.42 2.34
CA VAL A 220 19.77 7.82 1.09
C VAL A 220 19.27 9.26 1.26
N ASP A 221 19.63 10.15 0.33
CA ASP A 221 19.27 11.58 0.38
C ASP A 221 17.79 11.80 -0.04
N PHE A 222 16.85 11.20 0.69
CA PHE A 222 15.42 11.36 0.43
C PHE A 222 14.93 12.78 0.81
N PRO A 223 14.07 13.44 0.01
CA PRO A 223 13.40 12.96 -1.22
C PRO A 223 14.17 13.24 -2.52
N ASN A 224 15.43 13.69 -2.48
CA ASN A 224 16.20 13.96 -3.70
C ASN A 224 16.74 12.70 -4.37
N GLU A 225 16.77 11.59 -3.63
CA GLU A 225 17.31 10.29 -4.02
C GLU A 225 16.45 9.18 -3.41
N TYR A 226 16.31 8.08 -4.14
CA TYR A 226 15.47 6.95 -3.74
C TYR A 226 16.23 5.64 -3.89
N MET A 227 15.90 4.66 -3.07
CA MET A 227 16.42 3.31 -3.23
C MET A 227 15.71 2.61 -4.40
N THR A 228 16.49 2.04 -5.32
CA THR A 228 15.97 1.46 -6.58
C THR A 228 16.17 -0.04 -6.66
N SER A 229 17.20 -0.58 -6.02
CA SER A 229 17.40 -2.02 -5.96
C SER A 229 18.16 -2.48 -4.72
N VAL A 230 17.96 -3.76 -4.42
CA VAL A 230 18.78 -4.54 -3.49
C VAL A 230 19.36 -5.73 -4.23
N GLU A 231 20.65 -5.93 -4.08
CA GLU A 231 21.36 -7.10 -4.56
C GLU A 231 21.97 -7.81 -3.36
N GLY A 232 22.14 -9.12 -3.46
CA GLY A 232 22.74 -9.85 -2.37
C GLY A 232 23.05 -11.29 -2.72
N THR A 233 23.49 -12.01 -1.70
CA THR A 233 23.70 -13.44 -1.76
C THR A 233 23.09 -14.14 -0.56
N TYR A 234 22.78 -15.43 -0.71
CA TYR A 234 22.39 -16.31 0.38
C TYR A 234 23.06 -17.68 0.22
N ASP A 235 23.36 -18.32 1.35
CA ASP A 235 24.00 -19.64 1.39
C ASP A 235 23.68 -20.39 2.70
N HIS A 236 23.99 -21.67 2.73
CA HIS A 236 23.93 -22.47 3.95
C HIS A 236 25.12 -22.15 4.86
N ILE A 237 24.85 -21.81 6.12
CA ILE A 237 25.90 -21.72 7.15
C ILE A 237 26.20 -23.11 7.75
N SER A 238 27.48 -23.35 8.03
CA SER A 238 27.98 -24.65 8.52
C SER A 238 27.43 -25.05 9.89
N GLU A 239 27.12 -24.07 10.75
CA GLU A 239 26.41 -24.33 12.01
C GLU A 239 24.91 -24.50 11.74
N GLY A 240 24.45 -25.75 11.76
CA GLY A 240 23.02 -26.09 11.71
C GLY A 240 22.37 -26.12 10.32
N ASN A 241 23.14 -25.90 9.24
CA ASN A 241 22.69 -26.01 7.85
C ASN A 241 21.51 -25.08 7.49
N TYR A 242 21.46 -23.90 8.10
CA TYR A 242 20.42 -22.90 7.84
C TYR A 242 20.76 -22.07 6.60
N LEU A 243 19.79 -21.87 5.70
CA LEU A 243 19.93 -21.01 4.52
C LEU A 243 19.66 -19.56 4.93
N VAL A 244 20.68 -18.69 4.88
CA VAL A 244 20.60 -17.30 5.37
C VAL A 244 21.19 -16.32 4.38
N LEU A 245 20.83 -15.04 4.48
CA LEU A 245 21.47 -14.00 3.67
C LEU A 245 22.93 -13.84 4.09
N THR A 246 23.82 -13.83 3.11
CA THR A 246 25.26 -13.71 3.32
C THR A 246 25.78 -12.33 2.98
N SER A 247 25.19 -11.66 1.97
CA SER A 247 25.51 -10.28 1.64
C SER A 247 24.33 -9.45 1.16
N LEU A 248 24.45 -8.13 1.32
CA LEU A 248 23.53 -7.13 0.79
C LEU A 248 24.32 -5.96 0.17
N THR A 249 23.76 -5.37 -0.89
CA THR A 249 24.25 -4.15 -1.54
C THR A 249 23.05 -3.39 -2.09
N PHE A 250 23.00 -2.08 -1.85
CA PHE A 250 21.87 -1.23 -2.22
C PHE A 250 22.25 -0.26 -3.33
N LYS A 251 21.32 0.00 -4.24
CA LYS A 251 21.49 1.02 -5.30
C LYS A 251 20.41 2.09 -5.21
N THR A 252 20.75 3.25 -5.71
CA THR A 252 19.91 4.45 -5.64
C THR A 252 19.65 5.07 -7.02
N SER A 253 18.65 5.93 -7.10
CA SER A 253 18.28 6.67 -8.31
C SER A 253 19.38 7.61 -8.83
N LYS A 254 20.32 8.04 -7.98
CA LYS A 254 21.51 8.82 -8.38
C LYS A 254 22.69 7.96 -8.81
N GLY A 255 22.51 6.64 -8.92
CA GLY A 255 23.57 5.69 -9.30
C GLY A 255 24.59 5.42 -8.20
N ARG A 256 24.35 5.87 -6.95
CA ARG A 256 25.20 5.47 -5.81
C ARG A 256 24.92 4.01 -5.48
N ILE A 257 26.01 3.30 -5.18
CA ILE A 257 26.01 1.91 -4.73
C ILE A 257 26.58 1.93 -3.31
N SER A 258 25.92 1.27 -2.36
CA SER A 258 26.46 1.12 -1.01
C SER A 258 27.74 0.28 -1.02
N GLN A 259 28.48 0.31 0.09
CA GLN A 259 29.39 -0.78 0.40
C GLN A 259 28.63 -2.12 0.45
N THR A 260 29.35 -3.22 0.22
CA THR A 260 28.79 -4.55 0.43
C THR A 260 28.79 -4.86 1.92
N PHE A 261 27.63 -5.18 2.45
CA PHE A 261 27.45 -5.67 3.82
C PHE A 261 27.58 -7.19 3.82
N GLY A 262 28.35 -7.76 4.75
CA GLY A 262 28.56 -9.21 4.84
C GLY A 262 29.55 -9.78 3.82
N LEU A 263 29.41 -11.08 3.54
CA LEU A 263 30.32 -11.86 2.71
C LEU A 263 29.60 -12.33 1.44
N VAL A 264 30.15 -12.00 0.27
CA VAL A 264 29.59 -12.42 -1.03
C VAL A 264 29.89 -13.89 -1.30
N ILE A 265 28.99 -14.78 -0.90
CA ILE A 265 29.09 -16.23 -1.08
C ILE A 265 27.71 -16.85 -1.29
N GLY A 266 27.65 -17.91 -2.10
CA GLY A 266 26.42 -18.63 -2.40
C GLY A 266 25.66 -18.08 -3.60
N THR A 267 24.33 -18.16 -3.55
CA THR A 267 23.44 -17.82 -4.66
C THR A 267 23.15 -16.33 -4.68
N LYS A 268 23.32 -15.69 -5.85
CA LYS A 268 23.03 -14.26 -6.05
C LYS A 268 21.56 -14.01 -6.34
N PHE A 269 21.05 -12.89 -5.85
CA PHE A 269 19.73 -12.37 -6.21
C PHE A 269 19.79 -10.86 -6.47
N VAL A 270 18.79 -10.37 -7.22
CA VAL A 270 18.56 -8.96 -7.48
C VAL A 270 17.06 -8.68 -7.35
N LEU A 271 16.72 -7.69 -6.53
CA LEU A 271 15.39 -7.14 -6.38
C LEU A 271 15.38 -5.75 -7.01
N GLU A 272 14.93 -5.67 -8.28
CA GLU A 272 14.83 -4.43 -9.05
C GLU A 272 13.63 -4.51 -9.99
N THR A 273 12.90 -3.40 -10.12
CA THR A 273 11.88 -3.25 -11.17
C THR A 273 12.03 -1.89 -11.85
N LYS A 274 12.20 -1.88 -13.17
CA LYS A 274 12.37 -0.64 -13.95
C LYS A 274 11.22 0.34 -13.69
N GLY A 275 11.56 1.60 -13.45
CA GLY A 275 10.58 2.67 -13.21
C GLY A 275 9.94 2.65 -11.82
N ASN A 276 10.46 1.85 -10.88
CA ASN A 276 9.97 1.77 -9.51
C ASN A 276 11.06 2.13 -8.50
N VAL A 277 10.62 2.51 -7.29
CA VAL A 277 11.43 2.64 -6.09
C VAL A 277 11.08 1.54 -5.11
N ILE A 278 11.99 1.24 -4.19
CA ILE A 278 11.70 0.42 -3.02
C ILE A 278 11.04 1.30 -1.96
N SER A 279 9.78 1.00 -1.64
CA SER A 279 8.97 1.75 -0.66
C SER A 279 8.72 0.97 0.64
N GLY A 280 9.27 -0.24 0.76
CA GLY A 280 9.04 -1.10 1.91
C GLY A 280 9.82 -2.40 1.81
N PHE A 281 10.01 -3.06 2.94
CA PHE A 281 10.70 -4.34 3.04
C PHE A 281 9.82 -5.37 3.74
N HIS A 282 10.04 -6.63 3.39
CA HIS A 282 9.52 -7.78 4.14
C HIS A 282 10.58 -8.87 4.14
N GLY A 283 10.46 -9.86 5.02
CA GLY A 283 11.49 -10.86 5.16
C GLY A 283 11.20 -11.92 6.18
N ARG A 284 12.26 -12.65 6.54
CA ARG A 284 12.25 -13.62 7.62
C ARG A 284 13.53 -13.48 8.43
N ASP A 285 13.39 -13.50 9.75
CA ASP A 285 14.52 -13.45 10.67
C ASP A 285 14.27 -14.29 11.92
N GLY A 286 15.34 -14.72 12.57
CA GLY A 286 15.25 -15.39 13.86
C GLY A 286 16.63 -15.48 14.48
N GLY A 287 17.21 -16.68 14.48
CA GLY A 287 18.61 -16.86 14.84
C GLY A 287 19.56 -16.03 13.97
N SER A 288 19.17 -15.77 12.71
CA SER A 288 19.90 -15.01 11.69
C SER A 288 18.93 -14.21 10.81
N PHE A 289 19.42 -13.55 9.76
CA PHE A 289 18.56 -12.91 8.77
C PHE A 289 18.37 -13.86 7.56
N ASP A 290 17.25 -14.58 7.57
CA ASP A 290 17.02 -15.72 6.68
C ASP A 290 16.69 -15.30 5.25
N ALA A 291 15.77 -14.34 5.07
CA ALA A 291 15.29 -13.93 3.75
C ALA A 291 14.87 -12.46 3.69
N ILE A 292 14.88 -11.89 2.49
CA ILE A 292 14.46 -10.50 2.19
C ILE A 292 13.61 -10.44 0.93
N GLY A 293 12.64 -9.53 0.94
CA GLY A 293 11.86 -9.07 -0.19
C GLY A 293 11.58 -7.58 -0.05
N VAL A 294 11.03 -6.98 -1.10
CA VAL A 294 10.76 -5.54 -1.17
C VAL A 294 9.38 -5.26 -1.76
N TYR A 295 8.84 -4.10 -1.42
CA TYR A 295 7.73 -3.50 -2.14
C TYR A 295 8.25 -2.48 -3.16
N PHE A 296 7.81 -2.64 -4.40
CA PHE A 296 8.06 -1.70 -5.48
C PHE A 296 6.89 -0.74 -5.65
N SER A 297 7.17 0.56 -5.60
CA SER A 297 6.21 1.61 -5.91
C SER A 297 6.63 2.36 -7.19
N PRO A 298 5.71 2.64 -8.13
CA PRO A 298 6.06 3.33 -9.37
C PRO A 298 6.54 4.76 -9.13
N MET A 299 7.64 5.14 -9.77
CA MET A 299 8.04 6.53 -9.89
C MET A 299 7.16 7.22 -10.93
N ILE A 300 6.76 8.47 -10.67
CA ILE A 300 6.30 9.30 -11.80
C ILE A 300 7.55 9.60 -12.64
N SER A 301 7.61 9.05 -13.85
CA SER A 301 8.51 9.55 -14.87
C SER A 301 8.11 10.98 -15.21
N SER A 302 9.03 11.93 -14.99
CA SER A 302 8.90 13.34 -15.40
C SER A 302 8.58 13.49 -16.89
#